data_AF-A0A7W4WCI8-F1
#
_entry.id   AF-A0A7W4WCI8-F1
#
_cell.length_a   1.000
_cell.length_b   1.000
_cell.length_c   1.000
_cell.angle_alpha   90.00
_cell.angle_beta   90.00
_cell.angle_gamma   90.00
#
_symmetry.space_group_name_H-M   'P 1'
#
loop_
_entity.id
_entity.type
_entity.pdbx_description
1 polymer ?
#
loop_
_entity_poly.entity_id
_entity_poly.type
_entity_poly.pdbx_seq_one_letter_code
_entity_poly.pdbx_strand_id
1 'polypeptide(L)'
;MKYICLPALLLLLTGCEPTQFAGGTALPDGSVYAGDLENGLFHGQGKLTWPDGRFYEGEFRQGRMTGRGRFDYGDGCIYEGEFLDGDLNGSGRYECGETAWEGQFQRGELLKGSVSWEEGGAYEGEFQDWEPHGQGHQTTTEGAHYEGTFEDGYLVQGSYRDEQGYRYQGGFEYSFYAGEGELTQPDGTVIRATFEYGEANGEGVRIRKNDKGEPLEEAGYFASGQYYPSKQAWQGNHRQQKAAVEARLYSEADRLQSTLASLAPQRPGVRDVYLLVVGGDGTSPVFAKEVDWVSERLGTVFDVKQRQLRLSNGGGDKFPLATRTSVRESLKALDTLMDPEEDLLLVHLASHGDDNGDFKLAEKKLPLNDLSVTDGKQWLDGLNARHQWIVISACYSGLWKEALASPNRVVFTSAAPDRTSFGCGDDSERTWFSAALYGDALDTGAADPAAWFTAANERVTEMEKEQGIEGESHSLPQHAVGQEFLRWWKH
;
A
#
# COMPACT_ATOMS: atom_id res chain seq x y z
N MET A 1 107.91 13.76 23.88
CA MET A 1 108.26 12.74 22.85
C MET A 1 107.19 12.77 21.77
N LYS A 2 107.62 12.82 20.50
CA LYS A 2 106.84 12.66 19.25
C LYS A 2 105.91 11.44 19.38
N TYR A 3 104.67 11.38 18.87
CA TYR A 3 104.16 11.37 17.48
C TYR A 3 102.69 11.87 17.51
N ILE A 4 102.16 12.81 16.70
CA ILE A 4 101.85 12.85 15.25
C ILE A 4 100.99 11.68 14.72
N CYS A 5 99.68 11.94 14.55
CA CYS A 5 98.76 11.66 13.42
C CYS A 5 97.30 11.80 13.94
N LEU A 6 96.62 12.94 13.88
CA LEU A 6 95.85 13.57 12.76
C LEU A 6 94.98 12.59 11.92
N PRO A 7 93.79 13.00 11.43
CA PRO A 7 92.86 14.06 11.90
C PRO A 7 91.34 13.79 11.70
N ALA A 8 90.56 14.79 12.13
CA ALA A 8 89.35 15.35 11.51
C ALA A 8 88.02 14.58 11.65
N LEU A 9 87.04 15.10 12.40
CA LEU A 9 86.10 16.20 12.11
C LEU A 9 84.84 15.67 11.41
N LEU A 10 83.67 15.78 12.03
CA LEU A 10 82.36 16.08 11.41
C LEU A 10 81.30 16.19 12.52
N LEU A 11 80.81 17.40 12.80
CA LEU A 11 79.49 17.92 12.38
C LEU A 11 78.32 17.32 13.18
N LEU A 12 77.85 18.12 14.14
CA LEU A 12 76.54 18.02 14.79
C LEU A 12 75.45 18.20 13.72
N LEU A 13 74.77 17.11 13.37
CA LEU A 13 73.47 17.15 12.74
C LEU A 13 72.43 16.78 13.80
N THR A 14 71.56 17.74 14.07
CA THR A 14 70.27 17.57 14.74
C THR A 14 69.50 16.45 14.04
N GLY A 15 69.41 15.29 14.69
CA GLY A 15 68.50 14.24 14.25
C GLY A 15 67.07 14.75 14.42
N CYS A 16 66.35 14.89 13.30
CA CYS A 16 64.89 14.84 13.31
C CYS A 16 64.47 13.62 14.13
N GLU A 17 63.71 13.85 15.20
CA GLU A 17 62.88 12.79 15.77
C GLU A 17 62.01 12.25 14.63
N PRO A 18 62.01 10.92 14.37
CA PRO A 18 61.08 10.36 13.41
C PRO A 18 59.67 10.58 13.96
N THR A 19 58.93 11.43 13.27
CA THR A 19 57.51 11.62 13.48
C THR A 19 56.84 10.28 13.22
N GLN A 20 56.33 9.64 14.26
CA GLN A 20 55.63 8.37 14.17
C GLN A 20 54.26 8.62 13.55
N PHE A 21 54.18 8.56 12.21
CA PHE A 21 52.91 8.33 11.53
C PHE A 21 52.51 6.87 11.81
N ALA A 22 51.45 6.65 12.57
CA ALA A 22 50.75 5.36 12.54
C ALA A 22 50.07 5.27 11.15
N GLY A 23 50.56 4.61 10.11
CA GLY A 23 51.56 3.54 10.00
C GLY A 23 50.97 2.31 9.30
N GLY A 24 50.03 2.49 8.37
CA GLY A 24 49.44 1.41 7.55
C GLY A 24 50.18 1.22 6.23
N THR A 25 50.08 0.02 5.66
CA THR A 25 50.57 -0.32 4.32
C THR A 25 49.54 0.09 3.28
N ALA A 26 49.88 1.04 2.41
CA ALA A 26 49.05 1.38 1.25
C ALA A 26 49.19 0.31 0.15
N LEU A 27 48.06 -0.15 -0.37
CA LEU A 27 47.98 -1.15 -1.44
C LEU A 27 47.84 -0.50 -2.83
N PRO A 28 48.13 -1.23 -3.92
CA PRO A 28 48.03 -0.69 -5.28
C PRO A 28 46.62 -0.21 -5.68
N ASP A 29 45.57 -0.72 -5.05
CA ASP A 29 44.18 -0.30 -5.27
C ASP A 29 43.77 0.94 -4.45
N GLY A 30 44.71 1.51 -3.69
CA GLY A 30 44.48 2.68 -2.83
C GLY A 30 43.92 2.35 -1.45
N SER A 31 43.64 1.08 -1.15
CA SER A 31 43.27 0.67 0.21
C SER A 31 44.46 0.74 1.16
N VAL A 32 44.19 0.88 2.45
CA VAL A 32 45.19 0.98 3.51
C VAL A 32 44.96 -0.13 4.52
N TYR A 33 45.97 -0.97 4.73
CA TYR A 33 45.96 -2.02 5.73
C TYR A 33 46.81 -1.64 6.95
N ALA A 34 46.25 -1.71 8.15
CA ALA A 34 46.95 -1.55 9.42
C ALA A 34 46.84 -2.84 10.24
N GLY A 35 47.89 -3.64 10.28
CA GLY A 35 47.91 -4.92 11.00
C GLY A 35 49.20 -5.71 10.71
N ASP A 36 49.25 -6.94 11.24
CA ASP A 36 50.40 -7.81 11.08
C ASP A 36 50.44 -8.46 9.68
N LEU A 37 51.66 -8.75 9.21
CA LEU A 37 51.90 -9.45 7.96
C LEU A 37 52.65 -10.75 8.23
N GLU A 38 52.20 -11.85 7.63
CA GLU A 38 52.92 -13.11 7.61
C GLU A 38 53.16 -13.52 6.15
N ASN A 39 54.44 -13.75 5.78
CA ASN A 39 54.85 -14.07 4.40
C ASN A 39 54.35 -13.06 3.34
N GLY A 40 54.23 -11.79 3.72
CA GLY A 40 53.76 -10.72 2.83
C GLY A 40 52.24 -10.67 2.62
N LEU A 41 51.47 -11.46 3.38
CA LEU A 41 50.01 -11.48 3.38
C LEU A 41 49.45 -10.98 4.71
N PHE A 42 48.24 -10.42 4.72
CA PHE A 42 47.55 -10.01 5.94
C PHE A 42 47.35 -11.22 6.87
N HIS A 43 47.72 -11.07 8.14
CA HIS A 43 47.65 -12.13 9.11
C HIS A 43 47.38 -11.56 10.51
N GLY A 44 46.62 -12.27 11.34
CA GLY A 44 46.33 -11.83 12.70
C GLY A 44 45.32 -10.70 12.72
N GLN A 45 45.36 -9.84 13.74
CA GLN A 45 44.43 -8.72 13.86
C GLN A 45 44.84 -7.57 12.94
N GLY A 46 43.88 -6.98 12.24
CA GLY A 46 44.14 -5.80 11.43
C GLY A 46 42.89 -5.06 10.99
N LYS A 47 43.12 -3.90 10.37
CA LYS A 47 42.10 -3.05 9.79
C LYS A 47 42.43 -2.76 8.33
N LEU A 48 41.52 -3.10 7.43
CA LEU A 48 41.59 -2.78 6.00
C LEU A 48 40.57 -1.69 5.70
N THR A 49 41.01 -0.56 5.15
CA THR A 49 40.15 0.58 4.78
C THR A 49 40.24 0.82 3.28
N TRP A 50 39.10 0.86 2.60
CA TRP A 50 39.01 1.10 1.16
C TRP A 50 38.82 2.59 0.84
N PRO A 51 39.18 3.05 -0.38
CA PRO A 51 39.02 4.45 -0.78
C PRO A 51 37.59 4.99 -0.74
N ASP A 52 36.60 4.09 -0.84
CA ASP A 52 35.17 4.41 -0.79
C ASP A 52 34.63 4.60 0.64
N GLY A 53 35.50 4.47 1.65
CA GLY A 53 35.14 4.65 3.06
C GLY A 53 34.75 3.37 3.78
N ARG A 54 34.59 2.25 3.07
CA ARG A 54 34.36 0.94 3.67
C ARG A 54 35.55 0.52 4.53
N PHE A 55 35.30 -0.28 5.55
CA PHE A 55 36.39 -0.91 6.26
C PHE A 55 36.02 -2.25 6.87
N TYR A 56 37.03 -3.11 7.01
CA TYR A 56 36.97 -4.31 7.81
C TYR A 56 37.97 -4.22 8.95
N GLU A 57 37.58 -4.61 10.14
CA GLU A 57 38.43 -4.70 11.32
C GLU A 57 38.23 -6.06 12.00
N GLY A 58 39.26 -6.89 12.04
CA GLY A 58 39.16 -8.25 12.54
C GLY A 58 40.36 -9.13 12.22
N GLU A 59 40.16 -10.45 12.29
CA GLU A 59 41.20 -11.43 12.01
C GLU A 59 41.41 -11.66 10.50
N PHE A 60 42.67 -11.79 10.12
CA PHE A 60 43.11 -12.15 8.78
C PHE A 60 43.93 -13.44 8.81
N ARG A 61 43.79 -14.26 7.76
CA ARG A 61 44.64 -15.42 7.53
C ARG A 61 44.92 -15.57 6.05
N GLN A 62 46.20 -15.62 5.68
CA GLN A 62 46.64 -15.71 4.28
C GLN A 62 46.00 -14.62 3.38
N GLY A 63 45.86 -13.40 3.91
CA GLY A 63 45.29 -12.27 3.16
C GLY A 63 43.75 -12.22 3.13
N ARG A 64 43.04 -13.18 3.73
CA ARG A 64 41.57 -13.24 3.73
C ARG A 64 41.01 -12.90 5.11
N MET A 65 39.86 -12.22 5.12
CA MET A 65 39.07 -11.97 6.34
C MET A 65 38.60 -13.32 6.89
N THR A 66 38.86 -13.58 8.16
CA THR A 66 38.46 -14.84 8.81
C THR A 66 38.25 -14.62 10.31
N GLY A 67 37.64 -15.58 11.01
CA GLY A 67 37.42 -15.45 12.45
C GLY A 67 36.45 -14.30 12.74
N ARG A 68 36.57 -13.67 13.90
CA ARG A 68 35.67 -12.56 14.28
C ARG A 68 36.13 -11.24 13.68
N GLY A 69 35.19 -10.44 13.19
CA GLY A 69 35.45 -9.09 12.72
C GLY A 69 34.18 -8.25 12.59
N ARG A 70 34.40 -6.98 12.22
CA ARG A 70 33.40 -5.99 11.89
C ARG A 70 33.65 -5.50 10.47
N PHE A 71 32.64 -5.56 9.61
CA PHE A 71 32.68 -5.00 8.27
C PHE A 71 31.68 -3.84 8.19
N ASP A 72 32.16 -2.66 7.82
CA ASP A 72 31.37 -1.48 7.54
C ASP A 72 31.30 -1.27 6.02
N TYR A 73 30.08 -1.35 5.48
CA TYR A 73 29.83 -1.26 4.04
C TYR A 73 29.77 0.18 3.53
N GLY A 74 29.91 1.18 4.41
CA GLY A 74 30.00 2.60 4.04
C GLY A 74 28.69 3.23 3.56
N ASP A 75 27.65 2.42 3.39
CA ASP A 75 26.27 2.79 3.05
C ASP A 75 25.35 2.81 4.29
N GLY A 76 25.91 2.68 5.49
CA GLY A 76 25.17 2.56 6.74
C GLY A 76 24.88 1.12 7.16
N CYS A 77 25.25 0.14 6.33
CA CYS A 77 25.19 -1.27 6.70
C CYS A 77 26.46 -1.73 7.41
N ILE A 78 26.30 -2.53 8.47
CA ILE A 78 27.37 -3.05 9.30
C ILE A 78 27.13 -4.54 9.54
N TYR A 79 28.16 -5.36 9.35
CA TYR A 79 28.18 -6.73 9.84
C TYR A 79 29.18 -6.87 10.99
N GLU A 80 28.76 -7.50 12.08
CA GLU A 80 29.63 -7.93 13.18
C GLU A 80 29.44 -9.42 13.42
N GLY A 81 30.50 -10.21 13.26
CA GLY A 81 30.36 -11.66 13.37
C GLY A 81 31.57 -12.43 12.89
N GLU A 82 31.34 -13.70 12.59
CA GLU A 82 32.35 -14.62 12.08
C GLU A 82 32.47 -14.52 10.54
N PHE A 83 33.70 -14.71 10.06
CA PHE A 83 34.07 -14.68 8.64
C PHE A 83 34.84 -15.95 8.29
N LEU A 84 34.65 -16.43 7.06
CA LEU A 84 35.47 -17.49 6.49
C LEU A 84 35.78 -17.18 5.03
N ASP A 85 37.07 -17.07 4.73
CA ASP A 85 37.58 -16.80 3.37
C ASP A 85 37.04 -15.53 2.69
N GLY A 86 36.59 -14.55 3.49
CA GLY A 86 35.99 -13.30 3.01
C GLY A 86 34.46 -13.23 3.15
N ASP A 87 33.78 -14.36 3.33
CA ASP A 87 32.32 -14.42 3.41
C ASP A 87 31.84 -14.37 4.87
N LEU A 88 30.63 -13.84 5.07
CA LEU A 88 29.91 -13.97 6.34
C LEU A 88 29.68 -15.47 6.62
N ASN A 89 30.07 -15.94 7.80
CA ASN A 89 30.01 -17.37 8.12
C ASN A 89 29.91 -17.59 9.62
N GLY A 90 29.13 -18.55 10.10
CA GLY A 90 28.96 -18.78 11.54
C GLY A 90 28.04 -17.73 12.16
N SER A 91 28.27 -17.37 13.42
CA SER A 91 27.35 -16.47 14.14
C SER A 91 27.67 -15.01 13.83
N GLY A 92 26.64 -14.20 13.56
CA GLY A 92 26.83 -12.77 13.33
C GLY A 92 25.55 -11.96 13.39
N ARG A 93 25.71 -10.66 13.25
CA ARG A 93 24.65 -9.65 13.25
C ARG A 93 24.92 -8.68 12.10
N TYR A 94 23.93 -8.51 11.24
CA TYR A 94 23.92 -7.58 10.12
C TYR A 94 22.89 -6.48 10.41
N GLU A 95 23.31 -5.22 10.36
CA GLU A 95 22.49 -4.04 10.58
C GLU A 95 22.48 -3.21 9.30
N CYS A 96 21.31 -2.79 8.82
CA CYS A 96 21.17 -1.82 7.74
C CYS A 96 19.99 -0.89 8.08
N GLY A 97 20.28 0.38 8.34
CA GLY A 97 19.26 1.31 8.82
C GLY A 97 18.68 0.82 10.15
N GLU A 98 17.36 0.69 10.22
CA GLU A 98 16.66 0.16 11.41
C GLU A 98 16.42 -1.36 11.34
N THR A 99 16.78 -2.01 10.24
CA THR A 99 16.63 -3.46 10.10
C THR A 99 17.88 -4.19 10.58
N ALA A 100 17.66 -5.26 11.33
CA ALA A 100 18.69 -6.00 12.02
C ALA A 100 18.46 -7.50 11.86
N TRP A 101 19.39 -8.19 11.22
CA TRP A 101 19.43 -9.64 11.12
C TRP A 101 20.48 -10.20 12.07
N GLU A 102 20.16 -11.28 12.78
CA GLU A 102 21.09 -11.96 13.67
C GLU A 102 20.93 -13.47 13.54
N GLY A 103 22.02 -14.21 13.39
CA GLY A 103 21.91 -15.67 13.31
C GLY A 103 23.12 -16.37 12.74
N GLN A 104 22.85 -17.53 12.12
CA GLN A 104 23.84 -18.41 11.51
C GLN A 104 23.96 -18.12 10.01
N PHE A 105 25.12 -17.65 9.60
CA PHE A 105 25.47 -17.36 8.22
C PHE A 105 26.27 -18.50 7.59
N GLN A 106 26.07 -18.74 6.30
CA GLN A 106 26.89 -19.63 5.52
C GLN A 106 27.08 -19.05 4.12
N ARG A 107 28.34 -18.82 3.73
CA ARG A 107 28.71 -18.27 2.41
C ARG A 107 27.99 -16.95 2.08
N GLY A 108 27.88 -16.06 3.07
CA GLY A 108 27.23 -14.77 2.89
C GLY A 108 25.72 -14.75 3.10
N GLU A 109 25.05 -15.90 3.19
CA GLU A 109 23.60 -15.99 3.38
C GLU A 109 23.24 -16.28 4.83
N LEU A 110 22.17 -15.68 5.34
CA LEU A 110 21.56 -16.06 6.61
C LEU A 110 20.75 -17.34 6.39
N LEU A 111 21.03 -18.41 7.15
CA LEU A 111 20.28 -19.68 7.06
C LEU A 111 19.19 -19.77 8.12
N LYS A 112 19.50 -19.30 9.32
CA LYS A 112 18.60 -19.34 10.48
C LYS A 112 18.95 -18.23 11.43
N GLY A 113 17.95 -17.54 11.95
CA GLY A 113 18.18 -16.42 12.84
C GLY A 113 16.90 -15.67 13.15
N SER A 114 17.07 -14.39 13.45
CA SER A 114 16.00 -13.42 13.55
C SER A 114 16.26 -12.23 12.63
N VAL A 115 15.18 -11.58 12.22
CA VAL A 115 15.18 -10.24 11.67
C VAL A 115 14.22 -9.39 12.49
N SER A 116 14.65 -8.20 12.90
CA SER A 116 13.76 -7.16 13.41
C SER A 116 13.70 -6.04 12.38
N TRP A 117 12.50 -5.62 12.03
CA TRP A 117 12.25 -4.51 11.12
C TRP A 117 11.98 -3.22 11.91
N GLU A 118 12.03 -2.10 11.20
CA GLU A 118 11.61 -0.79 11.70
C GLU A 118 10.20 -0.87 12.33
N GLU A 119 9.98 -0.14 13.43
CA GLU A 119 8.70 -0.02 14.15
C GLU A 119 8.16 -1.26 14.90
N GLY A 120 8.92 -2.37 14.97
CA GLY A 120 8.72 -3.41 16.00
C GLY A 120 8.20 -4.77 15.53
N GLY A 121 8.09 -5.00 14.22
CA GLY A 121 7.89 -6.34 13.68
C GLY A 121 9.16 -7.18 13.81
N ALA A 122 9.02 -8.49 14.00
CA ALA A 122 10.16 -9.40 14.01
C ALA A 122 9.79 -10.76 13.44
N TYR A 123 10.75 -11.43 12.84
CA TYR A 123 10.66 -12.83 12.46
C TYR A 123 11.84 -13.60 13.03
N GLU A 124 11.60 -14.82 13.48
CA GLU A 124 12.65 -15.77 13.85
C GLU A 124 12.34 -17.13 13.23
N GLY A 125 13.31 -17.66 12.50
CA GLY A 125 13.13 -18.88 11.72
C GLY A 125 14.26 -19.12 10.73
N GLU A 126 13.92 -19.89 9.70
CA GLU A 126 14.78 -20.17 8.56
C GLU A 126 14.70 -19.04 7.53
N PHE A 127 15.74 -18.91 6.71
CA PHE A 127 15.84 -17.86 5.71
C PHE A 127 16.30 -18.43 4.38
N GLN A 128 15.81 -17.84 3.30
CA GLN A 128 16.32 -18.04 1.95
C GLN A 128 16.34 -16.68 1.26
N ASP A 129 17.44 -16.35 0.57
CA ASP A 129 17.58 -15.08 -0.15
C ASP A 129 17.30 -13.84 0.73
N TRP A 130 17.64 -13.94 2.02
CA TRP A 130 17.40 -12.92 3.08
C TRP A 130 15.93 -12.69 3.47
N GLU A 131 15.02 -13.50 2.95
CA GLU A 131 13.60 -13.47 3.29
C GLU A 131 13.22 -14.63 4.24
N PRO A 132 12.18 -14.45 5.09
CA PRO A 132 11.57 -15.54 5.83
C PRO A 132 11.21 -16.73 4.94
N HIS A 133 11.73 -17.92 5.27
CA HIS A 133 11.49 -19.14 4.50
C HIS A 133 11.47 -20.35 5.43
N GLY A 134 10.79 -21.43 5.06
CA GLY A 134 10.77 -22.64 5.89
C GLY A 134 10.05 -22.42 7.22
N GLN A 135 10.49 -23.06 8.31
CA GLN A 135 9.82 -22.92 9.60
C GLN A 135 10.22 -21.63 10.31
N GLY A 136 9.23 -20.90 10.81
CA GLY A 136 9.48 -19.73 11.65
C GLY A 136 8.24 -19.19 12.34
N HIS A 137 8.44 -18.07 13.03
CA HIS A 137 7.37 -17.29 13.61
C HIS A 137 7.62 -15.80 13.38
N GLN A 138 6.55 -15.06 13.13
CA GLN A 138 6.56 -13.62 12.90
C GLN A 138 5.65 -12.95 13.94
N THR A 139 6.09 -11.81 14.47
CA THR A 139 5.25 -10.88 15.21
C THR A 139 5.22 -9.57 14.44
N THR A 140 4.02 -9.01 14.29
CA THR A 140 3.81 -7.71 13.63
C THR A 140 3.84 -6.59 14.66
N THR A 141 3.95 -5.35 14.19
CA THR A 141 3.89 -4.14 15.02
C THR A 141 2.57 -4.01 15.78
N GLU A 142 1.47 -4.52 15.22
CA GLU A 142 0.13 -4.56 15.82
C GLU A 142 -0.05 -5.71 16.84
N GLY A 143 1.00 -6.50 17.10
CA GLY A 143 0.97 -7.60 18.06
C GLY A 143 0.36 -8.90 17.52
N ALA A 144 0.02 -8.96 16.22
CA ALA A 144 -0.38 -10.22 15.59
C ALA A 144 0.82 -11.16 15.47
N HIS A 145 0.59 -12.45 15.76
CA HIS A 145 1.58 -13.51 15.71
C HIS A 145 1.22 -14.54 14.65
N TYR A 146 2.20 -14.89 13.83
CA TYR A 146 2.14 -15.92 12.80
C TYR A 146 3.18 -16.98 13.12
N GLU A 147 2.86 -18.26 12.92
CA GLU A 147 3.79 -19.37 13.18
C GLU A 147 3.52 -20.50 12.20
N GLY A 148 4.55 -20.97 11.49
CA GLY A 148 4.42 -22.08 10.55
C GLY A 148 5.46 -22.03 9.43
N THR A 149 5.01 -22.43 8.24
CA THR A 149 5.85 -22.52 7.04
C THR A 149 5.72 -21.25 6.21
N PHE A 150 6.86 -20.64 5.90
CA PHE A 150 6.98 -19.43 5.10
C PHE A 150 7.61 -19.76 3.74
N GLU A 151 7.12 -19.11 2.69
CA GLU A 151 7.66 -19.15 1.34
C GLU A 151 7.66 -17.71 0.79
N ASP A 152 8.79 -17.29 0.21
CA ASP A 152 9.01 -15.93 -0.33
C ASP A 152 8.54 -14.80 0.61
N GLY A 153 8.86 -14.93 1.90
CA GLY A 153 8.49 -13.95 2.94
C GLY A 153 7.07 -14.07 3.51
N TYR A 154 6.19 -14.91 2.95
CA TYR A 154 4.80 -15.04 3.38
C TYR A 154 4.53 -16.37 4.07
N LEU A 155 3.71 -16.35 5.13
CA LEU A 155 3.17 -17.58 5.71
C LEU A 155 2.25 -18.26 4.68
N VAL A 156 2.48 -19.54 4.37
CA VAL A 156 1.62 -20.34 3.46
C VAL A 156 0.81 -21.40 4.21
N GLN A 157 1.32 -21.86 5.36
CA GLN A 157 0.64 -22.86 6.19
C GLN A 157 1.06 -22.67 7.64
N GLY A 158 0.10 -22.50 8.55
CA GLY A 158 0.44 -22.28 9.94
C GLY A 158 -0.71 -21.84 10.81
N SER A 159 -0.36 -21.08 11.83
CA SER A 159 -1.29 -20.49 12.78
C SER A 159 -1.14 -18.98 12.84
N TYR A 160 -2.23 -18.32 13.17
CA TYR A 160 -2.34 -16.89 13.40
C TYR A 160 -3.04 -16.62 14.73
N ARG A 161 -2.66 -15.55 15.42
CA ARG A 161 -3.41 -14.98 16.54
C ARG A 161 -3.18 -13.48 16.67
N ASP A 162 -4.15 -12.74 17.18
CA ASP A 162 -4.04 -11.30 17.45
C ASP A 162 -4.55 -10.88 18.83
N GLU A 163 -4.39 -9.59 19.14
CA GLU A 163 -4.81 -8.99 20.40
C GLU A 163 -6.34 -8.89 20.54
N GLN A 164 -7.07 -8.81 19.42
CA GLN A 164 -8.53 -8.82 19.39
C GLN A 164 -9.10 -10.18 19.80
N GLY A 165 -8.29 -11.25 19.71
CA GLY A 165 -8.64 -12.60 20.16
C GLY A 165 -8.99 -13.54 19.01
N TYR A 166 -8.77 -13.16 17.76
CA TYR A 166 -8.85 -14.10 16.66
C TYR A 166 -7.70 -15.10 16.73
N ARG A 167 -7.99 -16.34 16.34
CA ARG A 167 -6.98 -17.38 16.17
C ARG A 167 -7.32 -18.22 14.96
N TYR A 168 -6.36 -18.50 14.11
CA TYR A 168 -6.58 -19.34 12.94
C TYR A 168 -5.52 -20.43 12.84
N GLN A 169 -5.91 -21.59 12.32
CA GLN A 169 -5.01 -22.68 11.96
C GLN A 169 -5.43 -23.20 10.58
N GLY A 170 -4.54 -23.11 9.59
CA GLY A 170 -4.85 -23.52 8.22
C GLY A 170 -3.85 -23.00 7.20
N GLY A 171 -4.28 -22.96 5.94
CA GLY A 171 -3.52 -22.41 4.82
C GLY A 171 -3.66 -20.90 4.71
N PHE A 172 -2.71 -20.28 4.01
CA PHE A 172 -2.66 -18.85 3.78
C PHE A 172 -2.27 -18.56 2.33
N GLU A 173 -2.89 -17.54 1.75
CA GLU A 173 -2.55 -17.01 0.42
C GLU A 173 -2.59 -15.48 0.48
N TYR A 174 -1.47 -14.82 0.17
CA TYR A 174 -1.30 -13.36 0.32
C TYR A 174 -1.74 -12.84 1.70
N SER A 175 -1.35 -13.54 2.77
CA SER A 175 -1.73 -13.24 4.16
C SER A 175 -3.21 -13.43 4.53
N PHE A 176 -4.07 -13.85 3.60
CA PHE A 176 -5.46 -14.22 3.89
C PHE A 176 -5.59 -15.69 4.23
N TYR A 177 -6.55 -16.04 5.09
CA TYR A 177 -6.91 -17.44 5.32
C TYR A 177 -7.39 -18.10 4.03
N ALA A 178 -6.83 -19.26 3.71
CA ALA A 178 -7.08 -19.96 2.47
C ALA A 178 -7.14 -21.48 2.67
N GLY A 179 -8.03 -22.14 1.92
CA GLY A 179 -8.20 -23.58 1.98
C GLY A 179 -8.84 -24.03 3.30
N GLU A 180 -8.65 -25.31 3.66
CA GLU A 180 -9.23 -25.86 4.88
C GLU A 180 -8.57 -25.26 6.13
N GLY A 181 -9.39 -24.77 7.07
CA GLY A 181 -8.88 -24.21 8.31
C GLY A 181 -9.88 -24.17 9.46
N GLU A 182 -9.38 -23.76 10.62
CA GLU A 182 -10.16 -23.53 11.84
C GLU A 182 -9.93 -22.10 12.32
N LEU A 183 -10.99 -21.29 12.34
CA LEU A 183 -10.99 -19.92 12.87
C LEU A 183 -11.71 -19.89 14.22
N THR A 184 -11.03 -19.43 15.26
CA THR A 184 -11.63 -19.02 16.53
C THR A 184 -11.80 -17.51 16.53
N GLN A 185 -13.02 -17.04 16.76
CA GLN A 185 -13.36 -15.62 16.86
C GLN A 185 -13.24 -15.12 18.31
N PRO A 186 -13.16 -13.80 18.55
CA PRO A 186 -13.06 -13.21 19.88
C PRO A 186 -14.17 -13.60 20.86
N ASP A 187 -15.37 -13.90 20.35
CA ASP A 187 -16.52 -14.35 21.14
C ASP A 187 -16.41 -15.83 21.59
N GLY A 188 -15.36 -16.53 21.15
CA GLY A 188 -15.11 -17.94 21.39
C GLY A 188 -15.84 -18.88 20.43
N THR A 189 -16.49 -18.35 19.39
CA THR A 189 -17.05 -19.14 18.28
C THR A 189 -15.92 -19.74 17.46
N VAL A 190 -15.98 -21.05 17.19
CA VAL A 190 -15.03 -21.76 16.33
C VAL A 190 -15.72 -22.10 15.01
N ILE A 191 -15.05 -21.87 13.89
CA ILE A 191 -15.51 -22.15 12.54
C ILE A 191 -14.50 -23.09 11.89
N ARG A 192 -14.97 -24.26 11.45
CA ARG A 192 -14.20 -25.21 10.62
C ARG A 192 -14.82 -25.25 9.23
N ALA A 193 -14.10 -24.79 8.23
CA ALA A 193 -14.60 -24.69 6.85
C ALA A 193 -13.43 -24.55 5.86
N THR A 194 -13.76 -24.52 4.58
CA THR A 194 -12.90 -23.95 3.54
C THR A 194 -12.94 -22.42 3.63
N PHE A 195 -11.79 -21.77 3.56
CA PHE A 195 -11.62 -20.33 3.55
C PHE A 195 -11.20 -19.85 2.16
N GLU A 196 -11.77 -18.73 1.72
CA GLU A 196 -11.44 -18.05 0.47
C GLU A 196 -11.39 -16.55 0.77
N TYR A 197 -10.25 -15.90 0.49
CA TYR A 197 -9.99 -14.49 0.82
C TYR A 197 -10.29 -14.14 2.29
N GLY A 198 -9.92 -15.02 3.24
CA GLY A 198 -10.14 -14.78 4.67
C GLY A 198 -11.52 -15.18 5.19
N GLU A 199 -12.49 -15.49 4.31
CA GLU A 199 -13.86 -15.79 4.72
C GLU A 199 -14.21 -17.28 4.60
N ALA A 200 -14.93 -17.80 5.59
CA ALA A 200 -15.47 -19.16 5.54
C ALA A 200 -16.53 -19.28 4.44
N ASN A 201 -16.41 -20.32 3.61
CA ASN A 201 -17.28 -20.58 2.48
C ASN A 201 -17.59 -22.08 2.34
N GLY A 202 -18.78 -22.41 1.85
CA GLY A 202 -19.15 -23.80 1.55
C GLY A 202 -19.68 -24.57 2.75
N GLU A 203 -19.44 -25.88 2.80
CA GLU A 203 -19.87 -26.73 3.92
C GLU A 203 -18.91 -26.58 5.10
N GLY A 204 -19.43 -26.55 6.32
CA GLY A 204 -18.59 -26.41 7.50
C GLY A 204 -19.34 -26.58 8.81
N VAL A 205 -18.61 -26.34 9.90
CA VAL A 205 -19.11 -26.50 11.26
C VAL A 205 -18.85 -25.22 12.05
N ARG A 206 -19.87 -24.75 12.77
CA ARG A 206 -19.74 -23.69 13.77
C ARG A 206 -19.90 -24.28 15.16
N ILE A 207 -18.95 -24.02 16.06
CA ILE A 207 -19.03 -24.41 17.46
C ILE A 207 -19.16 -23.15 18.30
N ARG A 208 -20.22 -23.05 19.10
CA ARG A 208 -20.50 -21.91 19.98
C ARG A 208 -20.99 -22.39 21.34
N LYS A 209 -21.02 -21.53 22.35
CA LYS A 209 -21.60 -21.89 23.66
C LYS A 209 -23.13 -21.81 23.62
N ASN A 210 -23.81 -22.79 24.19
CA ASN A 210 -25.25 -22.74 24.43
C ASN A 210 -25.60 -21.90 25.67
N ASP A 211 -26.89 -21.76 25.98
CA ASP A 211 -27.37 -21.00 27.16
C ASP A 211 -26.85 -21.52 28.51
N LYS A 212 -26.32 -22.74 28.55
CA LYS A 212 -25.72 -23.39 29.72
C LYS A 212 -24.19 -23.31 29.73
N GLY A 213 -23.58 -22.65 28.73
CA GLY A 213 -22.13 -22.54 28.58
C GLY A 213 -21.44 -23.78 28.00
N GLU A 214 -22.19 -24.79 27.54
CA GLU A 214 -21.65 -26.00 26.94
C GLU A 214 -21.40 -25.79 25.43
N PRO A 215 -20.37 -26.42 24.84
CA PRO A 215 -20.14 -26.34 23.41
C PRO A 215 -21.28 -26.99 22.62
N LEU A 216 -21.83 -26.23 21.67
CA LEU A 216 -22.84 -26.62 20.71
C LEU A 216 -22.22 -26.58 19.32
N GLU A 217 -22.02 -27.77 18.75
CA GLU A 217 -21.53 -27.96 17.40
C GLU A 217 -22.70 -27.96 16.41
N GLU A 218 -22.66 -27.07 15.43
CA GLU A 218 -23.71 -26.86 14.43
C GLU A 218 -23.11 -27.02 13.04
N ALA A 219 -23.39 -28.17 12.40
CA ALA A 219 -23.08 -28.38 10.99
C ALA A 219 -24.00 -27.53 10.12
N GLY A 220 -23.42 -26.87 9.12
CA GLY A 220 -24.17 -25.98 8.23
C GLY A 220 -23.36 -25.58 7.01
N TYR A 221 -23.70 -24.41 6.50
CA TYR A 221 -23.10 -23.84 5.29
C TYR A 221 -22.68 -22.41 5.58
N PHE A 222 -21.58 -21.98 4.97
CA PHE A 222 -21.08 -20.63 5.04
C PHE A 222 -21.13 -19.96 3.66
N ALA A 223 -21.33 -18.66 3.65
CA ALA A 223 -21.14 -17.83 2.47
C ALA A 223 -20.70 -16.44 2.92
N SER A 224 -19.50 -16.04 2.51
CA SER A 224 -18.84 -14.82 2.97
C SER A 224 -18.87 -14.69 4.50
N GLY A 225 -18.38 -15.74 5.18
CA GLY A 225 -18.34 -15.80 6.65
C GLY A 225 -19.68 -16.00 7.37
N GLN A 226 -20.82 -15.83 6.69
CA GLN A 226 -22.13 -15.97 7.31
C GLN A 226 -22.60 -17.43 7.40
N TYR A 227 -22.99 -17.88 8.58
CA TYR A 227 -23.50 -19.23 8.84
C TYR A 227 -24.98 -19.41 8.46
N TYR A 228 -25.29 -20.55 7.83
CA TYR A 228 -26.63 -21.00 7.47
C TYR A 228 -26.86 -22.43 8.00
N PRO A 229 -27.95 -22.68 8.77
CA PRO A 229 -28.15 -23.95 9.48
C PRO A 229 -28.55 -25.14 8.59
N SER A 230 -28.76 -24.92 7.29
CA SER A 230 -29.08 -26.00 6.36
C SER A 230 -28.76 -25.62 4.94
N LYS A 231 -28.58 -26.63 4.09
CA LYS A 231 -28.41 -26.45 2.64
C LYS A 231 -29.59 -25.69 2.04
N GLN A 232 -30.80 -25.92 2.54
CA GLN A 232 -31.99 -25.22 2.07
C GLN A 232 -32.01 -23.74 2.47
N ALA A 233 -31.55 -23.39 3.68
CA ALA A 233 -31.41 -22.00 4.10
C ALA A 233 -30.32 -21.28 3.32
N TRP A 234 -29.18 -21.94 3.10
CA TRP A 234 -28.09 -21.44 2.28
C TRP A 234 -28.52 -21.26 0.82
N GLN A 235 -29.11 -22.29 0.19
CA GLN A 235 -29.68 -22.21 -1.16
C GLN A 235 -30.87 -21.26 -1.26
N GLY A 236 -31.64 -21.11 -0.18
CA GLY A 236 -32.78 -20.21 -0.07
C GLY A 236 -32.33 -18.76 -0.07
N ASN A 237 -31.35 -18.43 0.77
CA ASN A 237 -30.71 -17.12 0.75
C ASN A 237 -29.97 -16.88 -0.58
N HIS A 238 -29.25 -17.86 -1.12
CA HIS A 238 -28.65 -17.75 -2.45
C HIS A 238 -29.71 -17.49 -3.52
N ARG A 239 -30.84 -18.19 -3.49
CA ARG A 239 -31.97 -17.96 -4.40
C ARG A 239 -32.63 -16.62 -4.18
N GLN A 240 -32.79 -16.16 -2.94
CA GLN A 240 -33.35 -14.84 -2.63
C GLN A 240 -32.42 -13.72 -3.05
N GLN A 241 -31.12 -13.82 -2.77
CA GLN A 241 -30.11 -12.89 -3.25
C GLN A 241 -30.07 -12.86 -4.78
N LYS A 242 -30.08 -14.02 -5.44
CA LYS A 242 -30.16 -14.11 -6.90
C LYS A 242 -31.47 -13.54 -7.44
N ALA A 243 -32.61 -13.84 -6.81
CA ALA A 243 -33.91 -13.28 -7.18
C ALA A 243 -33.98 -11.76 -6.94
N ALA A 244 -33.30 -11.24 -5.91
CA ALA A 244 -33.19 -9.81 -5.66
C ALA A 244 -32.32 -9.13 -6.72
N VAL A 245 -31.21 -9.76 -7.13
CA VAL A 245 -30.41 -9.32 -8.28
C VAL A 245 -31.26 -9.36 -9.56
N GLU A 246 -31.99 -10.45 -9.82
CA GLU A 246 -32.90 -10.56 -10.98
C GLU A 246 -33.97 -9.46 -10.96
N ALA A 247 -34.69 -9.28 -9.85
CA ALA A 247 -35.70 -8.23 -9.70
C ALA A 247 -35.12 -6.82 -9.85
N ARG A 248 -33.89 -6.61 -9.36
CA ARG A 248 -33.16 -5.36 -9.55
C ARG A 248 -32.87 -5.13 -11.03
N LEU A 249 -32.35 -6.11 -11.77
CA LEU A 249 -32.07 -5.97 -13.20
C LEU A 249 -33.29 -5.52 -14.01
N TYR A 250 -34.49 -5.99 -13.69
CA TYR A 250 -35.73 -5.56 -14.37
C TYR A 250 -36.21 -4.16 -14.00
N SER A 251 -35.82 -3.64 -12.83
CA SER A 251 -36.21 -2.30 -12.36
C SER A 251 -35.11 -1.24 -12.49
N GLU A 252 -33.89 -1.66 -12.84
CA GLU A 252 -32.70 -0.81 -12.84
C GLU A 252 -32.80 0.32 -13.89
N ALA A 253 -33.30 0.00 -15.08
CA ALA A 253 -33.52 0.99 -16.12
C ALA A 253 -34.51 2.08 -15.66
N ASP A 254 -35.64 1.67 -15.08
CA ASP A 254 -36.66 2.60 -14.58
C ASP A 254 -36.13 3.44 -13.41
N ARG A 255 -35.30 2.87 -12.54
CA ARG A 255 -34.65 3.58 -11.43
C ARG A 255 -33.70 4.65 -11.92
N LEU A 256 -32.86 4.33 -12.90
CA LEU A 256 -31.99 5.31 -13.54
C LEU A 256 -32.82 6.41 -14.19
N GLN A 257 -33.81 6.07 -15.03
CA GLN A 257 -34.65 7.05 -15.72
C GLN A 257 -35.43 7.95 -14.75
N SER A 258 -35.95 7.40 -13.66
CA SER A 258 -36.61 8.17 -12.59
C SER A 258 -35.66 9.17 -11.94
N THR A 259 -34.41 8.76 -11.68
CA THR A 259 -33.38 9.64 -11.13
C THR A 259 -33.02 10.74 -12.12
N LEU A 260 -32.79 10.40 -13.39
CA LEU A 260 -32.47 11.38 -14.44
C LEU A 260 -33.60 12.39 -14.64
N ALA A 261 -34.85 11.94 -14.65
CA ALA A 261 -36.03 12.81 -14.81
C ALA A 261 -36.27 13.75 -13.62
N SER A 262 -35.67 13.47 -12.46
CA SER A 262 -35.79 14.29 -11.26
C SER A 262 -34.82 15.48 -11.22
N LEU A 263 -33.84 15.52 -12.14
CA LEU A 263 -32.83 16.57 -12.20
C LEU A 263 -33.43 17.90 -12.67
N ALA A 264 -33.06 18.98 -12.00
CA ALA A 264 -33.49 20.33 -12.36
C ALA A 264 -32.64 20.87 -13.54
N PRO A 265 -33.25 21.63 -14.46
CA PRO A 265 -32.51 22.35 -15.50
C PRO A 265 -31.70 23.51 -14.89
N GLN A 266 -30.77 24.03 -15.68
CA GLN A 266 -29.93 25.15 -15.29
C GLN A 266 -30.76 26.40 -14.95
N ARG A 267 -30.20 27.28 -14.14
CA ARG A 267 -30.77 28.57 -13.76
C ARG A 267 -30.02 29.69 -14.47
N PRO A 268 -30.63 30.37 -15.46
CA PRO A 268 -29.91 31.36 -16.25
C PRO A 268 -29.32 32.49 -15.39
N GLY A 269 -28.04 32.76 -15.56
CA GLY A 269 -27.31 33.77 -14.79
C GLY A 269 -26.79 33.26 -13.43
N VAL A 270 -26.91 31.97 -13.16
CA VAL A 270 -26.42 31.32 -11.93
C VAL A 270 -25.57 30.13 -12.34
N ARG A 271 -24.28 30.17 -11.99
CA ARG A 271 -23.37 29.04 -12.16
C ARG A 271 -23.84 27.86 -11.34
N ASP A 272 -24.54 26.93 -11.98
CA ASP A 272 -24.98 25.70 -11.36
C ASP A 272 -23.84 24.67 -11.36
N VAL A 273 -23.82 23.82 -10.33
CA VAL A 273 -22.92 22.66 -10.27
C VAL A 273 -23.75 21.40 -10.43
N TYR A 274 -23.46 20.68 -11.51
CA TYR A 274 -24.03 19.37 -11.80
C TYR A 274 -23.08 18.29 -11.34
N LEU A 275 -23.53 17.47 -10.39
CA LEU A 275 -22.69 16.51 -9.69
C LEU A 275 -23.02 15.07 -10.13
N LEU A 276 -22.01 14.32 -10.54
CA LEU A 276 -22.08 12.86 -10.68
C LEU A 276 -21.12 12.20 -9.68
N VAL A 277 -21.63 11.36 -8.78
CA VAL A 277 -20.82 10.56 -7.86
C VAL A 277 -21.02 9.08 -8.16
N VAL A 278 -19.93 8.33 -8.34
CA VAL A 278 -19.95 6.91 -8.73
C VAL A 278 -19.10 6.09 -7.78
N GLY A 279 -19.73 5.15 -7.07
CA GLY A 279 -19.06 4.08 -6.33
C GLY A 279 -19.00 2.81 -7.18
N GLY A 280 -17.82 2.47 -7.71
CA GLY A 280 -17.67 1.50 -8.80
C GLY A 280 -17.57 0.03 -8.37
N ASP A 281 -16.88 -0.27 -7.28
CA ASP A 281 -16.67 -1.66 -6.85
C ASP A 281 -17.59 -2.03 -5.69
N GLY A 282 -18.47 -3.01 -5.93
CA GLY A 282 -19.38 -3.58 -4.95
C GLY A 282 -18.84 -4.80 -4.21
N THR A 283 -17.62 -5.26 -4.49
CA THR A 283 -16.97 -6.32 -3.71
C THR A 283 -16.54 -5.82 -2.34
N SER A 284 -16.17 -4.54 -2.22
CA SER A 284 -15.89 -3.86 -0.95
C SER A 284 -16.99 -2.86 -0.59
N PRO A 285 -17.41 -2.75 0.69
CA PRO A 285 -18.46 -1.83 1.10
C PRO A 285 -18.04 -0.36 1.13
N VAL A 286 -16.73 -0.06 1.13
CA VAL A 286 -16.18 1.30 1.33
C VAL A 286 -16.70 2.30 0.29
N PHE A 287 -16.74 1.93 -0.99
CA PHE A 287 -17.13 2.84 -2.06
C PHE A 287 -18.62 3.20 -2.01
N ALA A 288 -19.46 2.25 -1.64
CA ALA A 288 -20.89 2.49 -1.46
C ALA A 288 -21.16 3.47 -0.30
N LYS A 289 -20.43 3.35 0.81
CA LYS A 289 -20.52 4.29 1.94
C LYS A 289 -20.06 5.69 1.54
N GLU A 290 -19.01 5.79 0.73
CA GLU A 290 -18.40 7.06 0.33
C GLU A 290 -19.33 7.91 -0.56
N VAL A 291 -20.12 7.30 -1.46
CA VAL A 291 -20.97 8.03 -2.42
C VAL A 291 -21.89 9.05 -1.76
N ASP A 292 -22.56 8.68 -0.67
CA ASP A 292 -23.45 9.58 0.05
C ASP A 292 -22.69 10.70 0.74
N TRP A 293 -21.60 10.36 1.41
CA TRP A 293 -20.83 11.32 2.18
C TRP A 293 -20.20 12.40 1.30
N VAL A 294 -19.64 12.02 0.14
CA VAL A 294 -19.07 12.98 -0.83
C VAL A 294 -20.14 13.94 -1.34
N SER A 295 -21.31 13.40 -1.70
CA SER A 295 -22.48 14.18 -2.13
C SER A 295 -22.94 15.15 -1.04
N GLU A 296 -22.99 14.72 0.22
CA GLU A 296 -23.35 15.58 1.35
C GLU A 296 -22.33 16.69 1.60
N ARG A 297 -21.03 16.38 1.56
CA ARG A 297 -19.95 17.36 1.74
C ARG A 297 -19.91 18.39 0.63
N LEU A 298 -19.99 17.97 -0.63
CA LEU A 298 -20.08 18.92 -1.74
C LEU A 298 -21.34 19.78 -1.64
N GLY A 299 -22.44 19.23 -1.12
CA GLY A 299 -23.67 19.97 -0.84
C GLY A 299 -23.57 21.06 0.22
N THR A 300 -22.50 21.11 1.02
CA THR A 300 -22.27 22.21 1.98
C THR A 300 -21.63 23.43 1.32
N VAL A 301 -21.00 23.26 0.15
CA VAL A 301 -20.29 24.32 -0.58
C VAL A 301 -21.02 24.69 -1.89
N PHE A 302 -21.60 23.70 -2.57
CA PHE A 302 -22.29 23.85 -3.84
C PHE A 302 -23.78 23.52 -3.72
N ASP A 303 -24.62 24.25 -4.46
CA ASP A 303 -26.07 23.97 -4.54
C ASP A 303 -26.37 22.82 -5.51
N VAL A 304 -26.07 21.58 -5.08
CA VAL A 304 -26.20 20.37 -5.90
C VAL A 304 -27.49 19.58 -5.63
N LYS A 305 -28.34 20.01 -4.70
CA LYS A 305 -29.45 19.19 -4.15
C LYS A 305 -30.41 18.62 -5.20
N GLN A 306 -30.73 19.38 -6.24
CA GLN A 306 -31.58 18.96 -7.37
C GLN A 306 -30.79 18.72 -8.67
N ARG A 307 -29.46 18.73 -8.61
CA ARG A 307 -28.54 18.63 -9.76
C ARG A 307 -27.45 17.59 -9.53
N GLN A 308 -27.72 16.62 -8.67
CA GLN A 308 -26.78 15.55 -8.37
C GLN A 308 -27.35 14.19 -8.71
N LEU A 309 -26.47 13.33 -9.20
CA LEU A 309 -26.75 11.94 -9.48
C LEU A 309 -25.72 11.06 -8.78
N ARG A 310 -26.20 10.00 -8.15
CA ARG A 310 -25.38 9.02 -7.42
C ARG A 310 -25.59 7.65 -8.04
N LEU A 311 -24.49 6.97 -8.35
CA LEU A 311 -24.46 5.58 -8.81
C LEU A 311 -23.62 4.77 -7.85
N SER A 312 -24.03 3.53 -7.54
CA SER A 312 -23.27 2.69 -6.61
C SER A 312 -23.48 1.21 -6.87
N ASN A 313 -22.38 0.45 -6.80
CA ASN A 313 -22.38 -1.00 -6.64
C ASN A 313 -22.14 -1.37 -5.16
N GLY A 314 -22.60 -2.54 -4.72
CA GLY A 314 -22.42 -3.03 -3.33
C GLY A 314 -23.28 -2.38 -2.24
N GLY A 315 -23.85 -1.19 -2.49
CA GLY A 315 -24.63 -0.39 -1.53
C GLY A 315 -26.13 -0.71 -1.38
N GLY A 316 -26.57 -1.92 -1.78
CA GLY A 316 -27.99 -2.27 -1.80
C GLY A 316 -28.77 -1.55 -2.92
N ASP A 317 -30.09 -1.37 -2.74
CA ASP A 317 -31.00 -0.81 -3.73
C ASP A 317 -31.25 0.70 -3.57
N LYS A 318 -30.36 1.41 -2.88
CA LYS A 318 -30.49 2.85 -2.63
C LYS A 318 -30.27 3.68 -3.89
N PHE A 319 -29.24 3.35 -4.67
CA PHE A 319 -28.85 4.06 -5.90
C PHE A 319 -28.94 3.17 -7.13
N PRO A 320 -29.10 3.76 -8.33
CA PRO A 320 -28.90 3.00 -9.54
C PRO A 320 -27.48 2.39 -9.58
N LEU A 321 -27.35 1.22 -10.20
CA LEU A 321 -26.09 0.50 -10.35
C LEU A 321 -25.07 1.35 -11.11
N ALA A 322 -23.82 1.29 -10.67
CA ALA A 322 -22.69 1.85 -11.38
C ALA A 322 -22.26 0.88 -12.50
N THR A 323 -22.67 1.19 -13.72
CA THR A 323 -22.31 0.45 -14.94
C THR A 323 -21.81 1.45 -15.97
N ARG A 324 -21.06 0.99 -16.97
CA ARG A 324 -20.68 1.83 -18.11
C ARG A 324 -21.86 2.54 -18.75
N THR A 325 -22.99 1.84 -18.88
CA THR A 325 -24.21 2.39 -19.46
C THR A 325 -24.79 3.48 -18.56
N SER A 326 -25.00 3.22 -17.27
CA SER A 326 -25.58 4.22 -16.37
C SER A 326 -24.67 5.44 -16.18
N VAL A 327 -23.34 5.27 -16.13
CA VAL A 327 -22.40 6.40 -16.11
C VAL A 327 -22.53 7.24 -17.37
N ARG A 328 -22.49 6.62 -18.56
CA ARG A 328 -22.62 7.34 -19.83
C ARG A 328 -23.95 8.06 -20.00
N GLU A 329 -25.06 7.41 -19.67
CA GLU A 329 -26.39 8.02 -19.78
C GLU A 329 -26.58 9.15 -18.75
N SER A 330 -25.97 9.03 -17.56
CA SER A 330 -25.95 10.11 -16.57
C SER A 330 -25.18 11.32 -17.06
N LEU A 331 -23.98 11.13 -17.62
CA LEU A 331 -23.19 12.23 -18.19
C LEU A 331 -23.96 12.97 -19.29
N LYS A 332 -24.60 12.25 -20.22
CA LYS A 332 -25.43 12.86 -21.28
C LYS A 332 -26.62 13.64 -20.74
N ALA A 333 -27.30 13.12 -19.72
CA ALA A 333 -28.45 13.78 -19.15
C ALA A 333 -28.06 15.08 -18.44
N LEU A 334 -26.97 15.07 -17.66
CA LEU A 334 -26.42 16.27 -17.03
C LEU A 334 -26.02 17.29 -18.11
N ASP A 335 -25.28 16.86 -19.14
CA ASP A 335 -24.87 17.72 -20.26
C ASP A 335 -26.05 18.42 -20.96
N THR A 336 -27.19 17.72 -21.09
CA THR A 336 -28.39 18.27 -21.73
C THR A 336 -29.08 19.36 -20.89
N LEU A 337 -28.92 19.32 -19.57
CA LEU A 337 -29.58 20.24 -18.62
C LEU A 337 -28.76 21.50 -18.36
N MET A 338 -27.47 21.46 -18.64
CA MET A 338 -26.49 22.50 -18.39
C MET A 338 -26.50 23.60 -19.46
N ASP A 339 -26.11 24.80 -19.08
CA ASP A 339 -25.55 25.79 -20.00
C ASP A 339 -24.03 25.53 -20.13
N PRO A 340 -23.55 25.17 -21.34
CA PRO A 340 -22.14 24.85 -21.57
C PRO A 340 -21.13 25.91 -21.16
N GLU A 341 -21.51 27.19 -21.20
CA GLU A 341 -20.59 28.31 -20.94
C GLU A 341 -20.65 28.80 -19.50
N GLU A 342 -21.77 28.55 -18.80
CA GLU A 342 -22.04 29.06 -17.46
C GLU A 342 -21.83 28.03 -16.35
N ASP A 343 -22.14 26.75 -16.59
CA ASP A 343 -22.27 25.72 -15.54
C ASP A 343 -21.03 24.82 -15.39
N LEU A 344 -20.90 24.21 -14.21
CA LEU A 344 -19.87 23.22 -13.87
C LEU A 344 -20.42 21.79 -13.94
N LEU A 345 -19.73 20.90 -14.65
CA LEU A 345 -19.88 19.45 -14.45
C LEU A 345 -18.81 18.97 -13.46
N LEU A 346 -19.22 18.49 -12.29
CA LEU A 346 -18.34 17.85 -11.31
C LEU A 346 -18.59 16.34 -11.30
N VAL A 347 -17.55 15.55 -11.53
CA VAL A 347 -17.61 14.09 -11.53
C VAL A 347 -16.65 13.54 -10.49
N HIS A 348 -17.15 12.73 -9.55
CA HIS A 348 -16.35 11.97 -8.60
C HIS A 348 -16.52 10.47 -8.84
N LEU A 349 -15.43 9.80 -9.16
CA LEU A 349 -15.38 8.36 -9.37
C LEU A 349 -14.55 7.73 -8.24
N ALA A 350 -15.12 6.79 -7.48
CA ALA A 350 -14.44 6.07 -6.41
C ALA A 350 -14.58 4.56 -6.61
N SER A 351 -13.47 3.86 -6.72
CA SER A 351 -13.44 2.40 -6.90
C SER A 351 -12.04 1.84 -6.66
N HIS A 352 -11.90 0.52 -6.75
CA HIS A 352 -10.60 -0.06 -7.07
C HIS A 352 -10.18 0.34 -8.50
N GLY A 353 -8.89 0.28 -8.76
CA GLY A 353 -8.30 0.50 -10.08
C GLY A 353 -7.37 -0.64 -10.44
N ASP A 354 -7.18 -0.86 -11.74
CA ASP A 354 -6.26 -1.86 -12.28
C ASP A 354 -4.94 -1.17 -12.73
N ASP A 355 -3.86 -1.94 -12.90
CA ASP A 355 -2.53 -1.43 -13.26
C ASP A 355 -2.49 -0.73 -14.62
N ASN A 356 -3.46 -1.04 -15.48
CA ASN A 356 -3.69 -0.40 -16.77
C ASN A 356 -4.47 0.93 -16.66
N GLY A 357 -4.85 1.32 -15.43
CA GLY A 357 -5.61 2.52 -15.11
C GLY A 357 -7.12 2.38 -15.25
N ASP A 358 -7.65 1.20 -15.57
CA ASP A 358 -9.09 1.01 -15.71
C ASP A 358 -9.81 1.24 -14.37
N PHE A 359 -10.92 1.98 -14.44
CA PHE A 359 -11.78 2.22 -13.28
C PHE A 359 -12.73 1.05 -13.11
N LYS A 360 -12.56 0.31 -12.01
CA LYS A 360 -13.30 -0.94 -11.80
C LYS A 360 -14.77 -0.68 -11.60
N LEU A 361 -15.61 -1.39 -12.34
CA LEU A 361 -17.05 -1.42 -12.20
C LEU A 361 -17.44 -2.86 -11.93
N ALA A 362 -17.60 -3.22 -10.66
CA ALA A 362 -17.90 -4.59 -10.27
C ALA A 362 -19.13 -4.63 -9.36
N GLU A 363 -20.01 -5.60 -9.59
CA GLU A 363 -21.11 -5.93 -8.70
C GLU A 363 -21.02 -7.44 -8.42
N LYS A 364 -21.08 -7.83 -7.13
CA LYS A 364 -20.57 -9.11 -6.61
C LYS A 364 -20.86 -10.32 -7.49
N LYS A 365 -22.09 -10.44 -8.00
CA LYS A 365 -22.57 -11.59 -8.79
C LYS A 365 -22.99 -11.23 -10.21
N LEU A 366 -22.65 -10.03 -10.69
CA LEU A 366 -23.01 -9.52 -12.01
C LEU A 366 -21.73 -9.11 -12.75
N PRO A 367 -21.35 -9.80 -13.83
CA PRO A 367 -20.20 -9.39 -14.63
C PRO A 367 -20.51 -8.05 -15.29
N LEU A 368 -19.61 -7.10 -15.09
CA LEU A 368 -19.68 -5.74 -15.62
C LEU A 368 -18.33 -5.45 -16.33
N ASN A 369 -18.37 -4.55 -17.31
CA ASN A 369 -17.16 -4.09 -17.97
C ASN A 369 -16.62 -2.87 -17.23
N ASP A 370 -15.32 -2.86 -16.98
CA ASP A 370 -14.63 -1.72 -16.40
C ASP A 370 -14.61 -0.53 -17.36
N LEU A 371 -14.48 0.66 -16.79
CA LEU A 371 -14.40 1.91 -17.54
C LEU A 371 -12.94 2.23 -17.82
N SER A 372 -12.53 2.07 -19.08
CA SER A 372 -11.17 2.39 -19.48
C SER A 372 -10.88 3.88 -19.53
N VAL A 373 -9.61 4.24 -19.36
CA VAL A 373 -9.11 5.61 -19.50
C VAL A 373 -9.50 6.20 -20.87
N THR A 374 -9.40 5.38 -21.93
CA THR A 374 -9.71 5.80 -23.30
C THR A 374 -11.20 6.09 -23.48
N ASP A 375 -12.06 5.21 -22.96
CA ASP A 375 -13.52 5.39 -23.03
C ASP A 375 -13.97 6.61 -22.23
N GLY A 376 -13.46 6.77 -21.00
CA GLY A 376 -13.79 7.91 -20.16
C GLY A 376 -13.34 9.23 -20.78
N LYS A 377 -12.15 9.27 -21.39
CA LYS A 377 -11.70 10.42 -22.20
C LYS A 377 -12.67 10.72 -23.33
N GLN A 378 -13.01 9.71 -24.15
CA GLN A 378 -13.91 9.89 -25.27
C GLN A 378 -15.28 10.43 -24.82
N TRP A 379 -15.81 9.95 -23.70
CA TRP A 379 -17.11 10.37 -23.21
C TRP A 379 -17.07 11.81 -22.69
N LEU A 380 -16.08 12.18 -21.89
CA LEU A 380 -15.95 13.51 -21.30
C LEU A 380 -15.60 14.59 -22.35
N ASP A 381 -14.77 14.26 -23.33
CA ASP A 381 -14.42 15.16 -24.43
C ASP A 381 -15.58 15.34 -25.43
N GLY A 382 -16.53 14.41 -25.45
CA GLY A 382 -17.72 14.45 -26.30
C GLY A 382 -18.91 15.24 -25.73
N LEU A 383 -18.81 15.74 -24.50
CA LEU A 383 -19.84 16.55 -23.87
C LEU A 383 -19.79 18.01 -24.36
N ASN A 384 -20.93 18.69 -24.33
CA ASN A 384 -20.99 20.12 -24.59
C ASN A 384 -20.50 20.93 -23.38
N ALA A 385 -20.71 20.42 -22.17
CA ALA A 385 -20.25 21.01 -20.91
C ALA A 385 -18.78 21.38 -20.98
N ARG A 386 -18.50 22.69 -21.09
CA ARG A 386 -17.16 23.20 -21.33
C ARG A 386 -16.30 23.10 -20.08
N HIS A 387 -16.87 23.42 -18.93
CA HIS A 387 -16.16 23.46 -17.65
C HIS A 387 -16.41 22.17 -16.88
N GLN A 388 -15.33 21.44 -16.65
CA GLN A 388 -15.41 20.10 -16.07
C GLN A 388 -14.41 19.95 -14.93
N TRP A 389 -14.85 19.35 -13.83
CA TRP A 389 -14.00 18.98 -12.70
C TRP A 389 -14.15 17.50 -12.43
N ILE A 390 -13.09 16.75 -12.71
CA ILE A 390 -13.10 15.28 -12.66
C ILE A 390 -12.18 14.83 -11.54
N VAL A 391 -12.70 14.01 -10.64
CA VAL A 391 -11.97 13.39 -9.54
C VAL A 391 -12.02 11.88 -9.72
N ILE A 392 -10.85 11.24 -9.76
CA ILE A 392 -10.70 9.79 -9.88
C ILE A 392 -9.98 9.28 -8.63
N SER A 393 -10.73 8.71 -7.69
CA SER A 393 -10.23 8.04 -6.49
C SER A 393 -10.14 6.53 -6.74
N ALA A 394 -9.00 6.08 -7.27
CA ALA A 394 -8.70 4.68 -7.56
C ALA A 394 -7.18 4.43 -7.65
N CYS A 395 -6.75 3.18 -7.48
CA CYS A 395 -5.36 2.77 -7.74
C CYS A 395 -4.95 3.09 -9.19
N TYR A 396 -3.68 3.45 -9.41
CA TYR A 396 -3.12 3.79 -10.72
C TYR A 396 -3.87 4.91 -11.47
N SER A 397 -4.69 5.69 -10.75
CA SER A 397 -5.54 6.73 -11.33
C SER A 397 -4.75 7.85 -12.01
N GLY A 398 -3.44 7.98 -11.75
CA GLY A 398 -2.56 8.95 -12.41
C GLY A 398 -2.54 8.83 -13.95
N LEU A 399 -2.85 7.65 -14.51
CA LEU A 399 -3.01 7.45 -15.96
C LEU A 399 -4.15 8.31 -16.54
N TRP A 400 -5.15 8.66 -15.73
CA TRP A 400 -6.25 9.54 -16.13
C TRP A 400 -5.84 11.01 -16.20
N LYS A 401 -4.87 11.46 -15.39
CA LYS A 401 -4.46 12.86 -15.30
C LYS A 401 -4.06 13.40 -16.68
N GLU A 402 -3.14 12.72 -17.35
CA GLU A 402 -2.62 13.15 -18.65
C GLU A 402 -3.63 12.96 -19.76
N ALA A 403 -4.37 11.84 -19.74
CA ALA A 403 -5.38 11.54 -20.74
C ALA A 403 -6.52 12.59 -20.74
N LEU A 404 -6.91 13.07 -19.56
CA LEU A 404 -8.01 14.01 -19.40
C LEU A 404 -7.59 15.48 -19.35
N ALA A 405 -6.30 15.81 -19.22
CA ALA A 405 -5.85 17.19 -19.14
C ALA A 405 -6.36 18.05 -20.33
N SER A 406 -6.96 19.19 -20.03
CA SER A 406 -7.56 20.10 -21.02
C SER A 406 -7.59 21.54 -20.48
N PRO A 407 -7.55 22.58 -21.35
CA PRO A 407 -7.61 23.97 -20.90
C PRO A 407 -8.86 24.32 -20.07
N ASN A 408 -9.98 23.63 -20.28
CA ASN A 408 -11.25 23.88 -19.57
C ASN A 408 -11.56 22.80 -18.51
N ARG A 409 -10.57 21.99 -18.08
CA ARG A 409 -10.80 20.89 -17.13
C ARG A 409 -9.87 20.95 -15.92
N VAL A 410 -10.42 20.63 -14.75
CA VAL A 410 -9.67 20.20 -13.58
C VAL A 410 -9.75 18.68 -13.48
N VAL A 411 -8.61 18.04 -13.23
CA VAL A 411 -8.51 16.59 -13.02
C VAL A 411 -7.72 16.35 -11.76
N PHE A 412 -8.29 15.62 -10.80
CA PHE A 412 -7.61 15.13 -9.61
C PHE A 412 -7.59 13.61 -9.59
N THR A 413 -6.46 13.02 -9.22
CA THR A 413 -6.27 11.57 -9.13
C THR A 413 -5.70 11.23 -7.75
N SER A 414 -6.16 10.13 -7.16
CA SER A 414 -5.72 9.70 -5.82
C SER A 414 -4.34 9.05 -5.81
N ALA A 415 -3.79 8.69 -6.97
CA ALA A 415 -2.47 8.08 -7.08
C ALA A 415 -1.70 8.55 -8.32
N ALA A 416 -0.40 8.30 -8.31
CA ALA A 416 0.48 8.35 -9.47
C ALA A 416 0.19 7.18 -10.45
N PRO A 417 0.65 7.26 -11.71
CA PRO A 417 0.38 6.24 -12.73
C PRO A 417 0.95 4.85 -12.42
N ASP A 418 1.96 4.78 -11.56
CA ASP A 418 2.74 3.59 -11.20
C ASP A 418 2.52 3.15 -9.75
N ARG A 419 1.48 3.69 -9.08
CA ARG A 419 1.25 3.49 -7.65
C ARG A 419 -0.21 3.21 -7.31
N THR A 420 -0.42 2.54 -6.18
CA THR A 420 -1.75 2.33 -5.60
C THR A 420 -2.16 3.50 -4.70
N SER A 421 -3.45 3.59 -4.39
CA SER A 421 -3.98 4.52 -3.37
C SER A 421 -4.55 3.74 -2.19
N PHE A 422 -4.58 4.35 -1.01
CA PHE A 422 -4.89 3.67 0.26
C PHE A 422 -6.24 4.08 0.88
N GLY A 423 -6.62 3.39 1.96
CA GLY A 423 -7.84 3.65 2.72
C GLY A 423 -9.11 3.02 2.17
N CYS A 424 -8.99 2.00 1.31
CA CYS A 424 -10.12 1.29 0.71
C CYS A 424 -10.36 -0.10 1.32
N GLY A 425 -9.95 -0.34 2.57
CA GLY A 425 -10.21 -1.60 3.26
C GLY A 425 -11.69 -1.75 3.66
N ASP A 426 -12.15 -2.97 3.94
CA ASP A 426 -13.56 -3.24 4.20
C ASP A 426 -14.11 -2.57 5.47
N ASP A 427 -13.25 -2.37 6.48
CA ASP A 427 -13.57 -1.62 7.70
C ASP A 427 -13.46 -0.09 7.51
N SER A 428 -12.98 0.37 6.35
CA SER A 428 -12.87 1.80 6.06
C SER A 428 -14.23 2.42 5.80
N GLU A 429 -14.39 3.66 6.27
CA GLU A 429 -15.61 4.45 6.01
C GLU A 429 -15.57 5.18 4.66
N ARG A 430 -14.37 5.37 4.09
CA ARG A 430 -14.09 5.96 2.77
C ARG A 430 -12.60 5.89 2.45
N THR A 431 -12.24 6.12 1.19
CA THR A 431 -10.84 6.28 0.76
C THR A 431 -10.16 7.46 1.47
N TRP A 432 -8.86 7.33 1.75
CA TRP A 432 -8.10 8.41 2.38
C TRP A 432 -8.07 9.67 1.52
N PHE A 433 -7.95 9.51 0.19
CA PHE A 433 -7.99 10.63 -0.73
C PHE A 433 -9.30 11.42 -0.64
N SER A 434 -10.46 10.74 -0.61
CA SER A 434 -11.74 11.43 -0.45
C SER A 434 -11.91 12.05 0.94
N ALA A 435 -11.42 11.38 1.99
CA ALA A 435 -11.40 11.95 3.34
C ALA A 435 -10.61 13.27 3.39
N ALA A 436 -9.44 13.31 2.77
CA ALA A 436 -8.61 14.52 2.68
C ALA A 436 -9.26 15.59 1.79
N LEU A 437 -9.69 15.21 0.59
CA LEU A 437 -10.21 16.14 -0.40
C LEU A 437 -11.51 16.81 0.07
N TYR A 438 -12.47 16.05 0.58
CA TYR A 438 -13.77 16.60 1.00
C TYR A 438 -13.90 16.86 2.50
N GLY A 439 -12.82 16.65 3.26
CA GLY A 439 -12.69 17.05 4.66
C GLY A 439 -12.47 18.56 4.80
N ASP A 440 -11.47 18.95 5.59
CA ASP A 440 -11.15 20.36 5.86
C ASP A 440 -10.61 21.12 4.63
N ALA A 441 -10.02 20.39 3.68
CA ALA A 441 -9.48 20.98 2.45
C ALA A 441 -10.58 21.63 1.58
N LEU A 442 -11.79 21.07 1.58
CA LEU A 442 -12.93 21.62 0.85
C LEU A 442 -13.37 22.98 1.41
N ASP A 443 -13.42 23.10 2.73
CA ASP A 443 -13.89 24.31 3.42
C ASP A 443 -12.95 25.51 3.22
N THR A 444 -11.68 25.24 2.90
CA THR A 444 -10.63 26.25 2.72
C THR A 444 -10.23 26.47 1.26
N GLY A 445 -10.53 25.53 0.36
CA GLY A 445 -9.93 25.47 -0.98
C GLY A 445 -10.88 25.58 -2.17
N ALA A 446 -12.20 25.43 -2.04
CA ALA A 446 -13.10 25.27 -3.21
C ALA A 446 -13.01 26.39 -4.28
N ALA A 447 -12.62 27.62 -3.89
CA ALA A 447 -12.42 28.74 -4.83
C ALA A 447 -11.08 28.69 -5.59
N ASP A 448 -10.10 27.92 -5.11
CA ASP A 448 -8.80 27.72 -5.75
C ASP A 448 -8.49 26.20 -5.86
N PRO A 449 -8.77 25.58 -7.02
CA PRO A 449 -8.57 24.16 -7.22
C PRO A 449 -7.14 23.67 -6.88
N ALA A 450 -6.12 24.48 -7.16
CA ALA A 450 -4.74 24.07 -6.92
C ALA A 450 -4.41 24.09 -5.41
N ALA A 451 -4.90 25.10 -4.69
CA ALA A 451 -4.75 25.16 -3.23
C ALA A 451 -5.55 24.04 -2.54
N TRP A 452 -6.78 23.78 -3.01
CA TRP A 452 -7.60 22.69 -2.52
C TRP A 452 -6.89 21.35 -2.66
N PHE A 453 -6.37 21.06 -3.85
CA PHE A 453 -5.62 19.84 -4.10
C PHE A 453 -4.36 19.75 -3.24
N THR A 454 -3.62 20.85 -3.09
CA THR A 454 -2.38 20.87 -2.30
C THR A 454 -2.66 20.49 -0.84
N ALA A 455 -3.68 21.08 -0.23
CA ALA A 455 -4.09 20.74 1.14
C ALA A 455 -4.55 19.28 1.27
N ALA A 456 -5.30 18.77 0.28
CA ALA A 456 -5.69 17.37 0.26
C ALA A 456 -4.48 16.44 0.14
N ASN A 457 -3.52 16.76 -0.72
CA ASN A 457 -2.31 15.99 -0.93
C ASN A 457 -1.43 15.97 0.32
N GLU A 458 -1.25 17.11 0.99
CA GLU A 458 -0.55 17.19 2.27
C GLU A 458 -1.21 16.29 3.32
N ARG A 459 -2.56 16.32 3.42
CA ARG A 459 -3.28 15.47 4.36
C ARG A 459 -3.19 13.98 4.02
N VAL A 460 -3.18 13.61 2.73
CA VAL A 460 -2.92 12.22 2.32
C VAL A 460 -1.53 11.79 2.74
N THR A 461 -0.50 12.58 2.44
CA THR A 461 0.88 12.28 2.86
C THR A 461 1.01 12.16 4.38
N GLU A 462 0.28 12.97 5.15
CA GLU A 462 0.22 12.82 6.61
C GLU A 462 -0.42 11.49 7.02
N MET A 463 -1.58 11.14 6.47
CA MET A 463 -2.25 9.86 6.76
C MET A 463 -1.38 8.66 6.38
N GLU A 464 -0.67 8.74 5.25
CA GLU A 464 0.26 7.69 4.82
C GLU A 464 1.44 7.54 5.80
N LYS A 465 2.01 8.66 6.28
CA LYS A 465 3.05 8.65 7.31
C LYS A 465 2.55 8.15 8.66
N GLU A 466 1.35 8.56 9.07
CA GLU A 466 0.68 8.10 10.29
C GLU A 466 0.42 6.58 10.28
N GLN A 467 0.44 5.97 9.09
CA GLN A 467 0.21 4.55 8.85
C GLN A 467 1.50 3.80 8.45
N GLY A 468 2.67 4.42 8.64
CA GLY A 468 3.98 3.80 8.42
C GLY A 468 4.31 3.54 6.95
N ILE A 469 3.61 4.16 6.00
CA ILE A 469 3.89 3.97 4.57
C ILE A 469 5.14 4.78 4.20
N GLU A 470 6.15 4.10 3.65
CA GLU A 470 7.37 4.73 3.17
C GLU A 470 7.12 5.73 2.04
N GLY A 471 7.93 6.79 1.96
CA GLY A 471 7.80 7.82 0.92
C GLY A 471 7.85 7.28 -0.51
N GLU A 472 8.61 6.21 -0.75
CA GLU A 472 8.69 5.55 -2.05
C GLU A 472 7.42 4.75 -2.39
N SER A 473 6.59 4.44 -1.40
CA SER A 473 5.30 3.74 -1.54
C SER A 473 4.08 4.68 -1.40
N HIS A 474 4.28 5.97 -1.09
CA HIS A 474 3.21 6.96 -1.04
C HIS A 474 2.42 7.00 -2.34
N SER A 475 1.10 7.16 -2.26
CA SER A 475 0.23 7.14 -3.44
C SER A 475 0.55 8.27 -4.41
N LEU A 476 1.11 9.39 -3.93
CA LEU A 476 1.45 10.59 -4.70
C LEU A 476 0.27 11.05 -5.58
N PRO A 477 -0.86 11.48 -4.98
CA PRO A 477 -1.98 12.07 -5.71
C PRO A 477 -1.51 13.10 -6.75
N GLN A 478 -2.18 13.14 -7.91
CA GLN A 478 -1.83 14.09 -8.99
C GLN A 478 -3.00 15.01 -9.37
N HIS A 479 -2.67 16.16 -9.95
CA HIS A 479 -3.66 17.05 -10.53
C HIS A 479 -3.24 17.63 -11.88
N ALA A 480 -4.23 18.02 -12.67
CA ALA A 480 -4.10 18.90 -13.81
C ALA A 480 -5.17 19.99 -13.73
N VAL A 481 -4.78 21.26 -13.86
CA VAL A 481 -5.70 22.40 -13.76
C VAL A 481 -5.58 23.25 -15.01
N GLY A 482 -6.66 23.28 -15.81
CA GLY A 482 -6.76 24.05 -17.03
C GLY A 482 -6.78 25.56 -16.81
N GLN A 483 -6.03 26.31 -17.62
CA GLN A 483 -5.92 27.76 -17.48
C GLN A 483 -7.23 28.50 -17.85
N GLU A 484 -7.98 28.01 -18.84
CA GLU A 484 -9.28 28.62 -19.20
C GLU A 484 -10.34 28.31 -18.13
N PHE A 485 -10.31 27.10 -17.57
CA PHE A 485 -11.14 26.75 -16.41
C PHE A 485 -10.88 27.71 -15.25
N LEU A 486 -9.61 27.93 -14.87
CA LEU A 486 -9.26 28.81 -13.75
C LEU A 486 -9.72 30.25 -13.97
N ARG A 487 -9.62 30.76 -15.20
CA ARG A 487 -10.10 32.11 -15.52
C ARG A 487 -11.61 32.19 -15.33
N TRP A 488 -12.35 31.22 -15.86
CA TRP A 488 -13.79 31.16 -15.68
C TRP A 488 -14.20 30.99 -14.21
N TRP A 489 -13.52 30.13 -13.46
CA TRP A 489 -13.86 29.83 -12.06
C TRP A 489 -13.65 31.03 -11.12
N LYS A 490 -12.65 31.87 -11.41
CA LYS A 490 -12.34 33.08 -10.61
C LYS A 490 -13.24 34.28 -10.90
N HIS A 491 -13.96 34.26 -12.02
CA HIS A 491 -14.95 35.27 -12.40
C HIS A 491 -16.35 34.80 -12.06
#